data_AF-A0A497H1X8-F1
#
_entry.id   AF-A0A497H1X8-F1
#
_cell.length_a   1.000
_cell.length_b   1.000
_cell.length_c   1.000
_cell.angle_alpha   90.00
_cell.angle_beta   90.00
_cell.angle_gamma   90.00
#
_symmetry.space_group_name_H-M   'P 1'
#
loop_
_entity.id
_entity.type
_entity.pdbx_description
1 polymer ?
#
loop_
_entity_poly.entity_id
_entity_poly.type
_entity_poly.pdbx_seq_one_letter_code
_entity_poly.pdbx_strand_id
1 'polypeptide(L)'
;MVPGVLKTLQLTVHEREWMKGIVLSAAYLEAYALGKLKDFFMVAGRKPFDEELEKLNFNQITVMMLALNLIDERTCREMQKVKKTRNRLIRHRVLIPKLHQRKCLHLIEDTIHILERWGAA
;
A
#
# COMPACT_ATOMS: atom_id res chain seq x y z
N MET A 1 13.99 1.03 1.43
CA MET A 1 13.01 1.54 0.43
C MET A 1 12.94 0.55 -0.72
N VAL A 2 11.77 0.12 -1.17
CA VAL A 2 11.67 -0.81 -2.32
C VAL A 2 11.83 0.02 -3.61
N PRO A 3 12.91 -0.12 -4.39
CA PRO A 3 13.12 0.69 -5.58
C PRO A 3 12.09 0.32 -6.67
N GLY A 4 11.54 1.32 -7.37
CA GLY A 4 10.71 1.07 -8.56
C GLY A 4 9.31 0.51 -8.27
N VAL A 5 8.77 0.75 -7.07
CA VAL A 5 7.41 0.36 -6.69
C VAL A 5 6.37 0.98 -7.62
N LEU A 6 6.49 2.29 -7.87
CA LEU A 6 5.56 3.01 -8.76
C LEU A 6 5.65 2.48 -10.18
N LYS A 7 6.88 2.35 -10.70
CA LYS A 7 7.14 1.78 -12.03
C LYS A 7 6.52 0.39 -12.18
N THR A 8 6.65 -0.46 -11.16
CA THR A 8 6.07 -1.82 -11.19
C THR A 8 4.54 -1.78 -11.22
N LEU A 9 3.89 -0.94 -10.41
CA LEU A 9 2.43 -0.78 -10.46
C LEU A 9 1.96 -0.21 -11.80
N GLN A 10 2.65 0.80 -12.33
CA GLN A 10 2.37 1.39 -13.64
C GLN A 10 2.50 0.36 -14.77
N LEU A 11 3.52 -0.50 -14.73
CA LEU A 11 3.68 -1.60 -15.67
C LEU A 11 2.49 -2.58 -15.59
N THR A 12 2.03 -2.93 -14.38
CA THR A 12 0.85 -3.82 -14.26
C THR A 12 -0.42 -3.22 -14.86
N VAL A 13 -0.55 -1.89 -14.87
CA VAL A 13 -1.64 -1.19 -15.56
C VAL A 13 -1.45 -1.27 -17.08
N HIS A 14 -0.25 -0.96 -17.57
CA HIS A 14 0.08 -0.95 -18.99
C HIS A 14 -0.09 -2.33 -19.64
N GLU A 15 0.46 -3.37 -19.00
CA GLU A 15 0.44 -4.76 -19.44
C GLU A 15 -0.89 -5.46 -19.12
N ARG A 16 -1.81 -4.78 -18.43
CA ARG A 16 -3.11 -5.32 -18.00
C ARG A 16 -3.00 -6.55 -17.09
N GLU A 17 -1.90 -6.64 -16.34
CA GLU A 17 -1.64 -7.70 -15.36
C GLU A 17 -2.40 -7.44 -14.04
N TRP A 18 -3.73 -7.38 -14.11
CA TRP A 18 -4.58 -6.91 -13.00
C TRP A 18 -4.38 -7.69 -11.70
N MET A 19 -4.26 -9.02 -11.77
CA MET A 19 -4.09 -9.85 -10.58
C MET A 19 -2.79 -9.50 -9.84
N LYS A 20 -1.70 -9.28 -10.59
CA LYS A 20 -0.41 -8.89 -10.03
C LYS A 20 -0.50 -7.49 -9.42
N GLY A 21 -1.08 -6.53 -10.14
CA GLY A 21 -1.30 -5.18 -9.62
C GLY A 21 -2.12 -5.14 -8.33
N ILE A 22 -3.19 -5.94 -8.24
CA ILE A 22 -4.03 -6.07 -7.02
C ILE A 22 -3.22 -6.62 -5.84
N VAL A 23 -2.41 -7.66 -6.06
CA VAL A 23 -1.57 -8.25 -5.00
C VAL A 23 -0.52 -7.23 -4.53
N LEU A 24 0.15 -6.57 -5.48
CA LEU A 24 1.22 -5.62 -5.20
C LEU A 24 0.70 -4.35 -4.52
N SER A 25 -0.52 -3.90 -4.81
CA SER A 25 -1.08 -2.65 -4.29
C SER A 25 -1.01 -2.56 -2.76
N ALA A 26 -1.55 -3.55 -2.05
CA ALA A 26 -1.53 -3.56 -0.59
C ALA A 26 -0.13 -3.83 -0.03
N ALA A 27 0.64 -4.71 -0.67
CA ALA A 27 1.99 -5.06 -0.22
C ALA A 27 2.96 -3.87 -0.28
N TYR A 28 2.87 -3.08 -1.34
CA TYR A 28 3.69 -1.89 -1.51
C TYR A 28 3.29 -0.74 -0.58
N LEU A 29 1.99 -0.54 -0.34
CA LEU A 29 1.55 0.39 0.71
C LEU A 29 2.07 -0.03 2.08
N GLU A 30 2.04 -1.32 2.41
CA GLU A 30 2.55 -1.85 3.68
C GLU A 30 4.06 -1.63 3.81
N ALA A 31 4.83 -2.04 2.82
CA ALA A 31 6.28 -1.91 2.83
C ALA A 31 6.74 -0.45 2.88
N TYR A 32 6.06 0.43 2.14
CA TYR A 32 6.39 1.86 2.12
C TYR A 32 6.02 2.55 3.44
N ALA A 33 4.83 2.25 3.98
CA ALA A 33 4.40 2.74 5.30
C ALA A 33 5.34 2.29 6.42
N LEU A 34 5.76 1.03 6.40
CA LEU A 34 6.74 0.49 7.35
C LEU A 34 8.09 1.20 7.21
N GLY A 35 8.55 1.45 5.98
CA GLY A 35 9.76 2.23 5.73
C GLY A 35 9.70 3.63 6.34
N LYS A 36 8.59 4.36 6.13
CA LYS A 36 8.40 5.70 6.72
C LYS A 36 8.40 5.69 8.25
N LEU A 37 7.85 4.65 8.87
CA LEU A 37 7.88 4.48 10.32
C LEU A 37 9.30 4.23 10.83
N LYS A 38 10.07 3.37 10.15
CA LYS A 38 11.49 3.14 10.47
C LYS A 38 12.29 4.45 10.37
N ASP A 39 12.10 5.19 9.27
CA ASP A 39 12.75 6.49 9.06
C ASP A 39 12.42 7.48 10.19
N PHE A 40 11.14 7.58 10.58
CA PHE A 40 10.70 8.45 11.67
C PHE A 40 11.38 8.13 13.00
N PHE A 41 11.42 6.85 13.40
CA PHE A 41 12.04 6.46 14.67
C PHE A 41 13.55 6.60 14.66
N MET A 42 14.19 6.34 13.52
CA MET A 42 15.63 6.54 13.33
C MET A 42 16.00 8.02 13.49
N VAL A 43 15.25 8.94 12.86
CA VAL A 43 15.45 10.40 13.00
C VAL A 43 15.21 10.87 14.44
N ALA A 44 14.25 10.26 15.14
CA ALA A 44 13.98 10.56 16.55
C ALA A 44 15.04 10.01 17.52
N GLY A 45 16.14 9.40 17.03
CA GLY A 45 17.23 8.87 17.85
C GLY A 45 16.84 7.63 18.67
N ARG A 46 15.72 6.97 18.33
CA ARG A 46 15.33 5.71 18.98
C ARG A 46 16.04 4.57 18.28
N LYS A 47 16.59 3.62 19.06
CA LYS A 47 17.17 2.38 18.52
C LYS A 47 16.15 1.70 17.60
N PRO A 48 16.61 1.02 16.53
CA PRO A 48 15.72 0.38 15.59
C PRO A 48 14.91 -0.70 16.32
N PHE A 49 13.61 -0.43 16.51
CA PHE A 49 12.60 -1.44 16.81
C PHE A 49 12.27 -2.24 15.54
N ASP A 50 13.28 -2.52 14.71
CA ASP A 50 13.07 -3.04 13.35
C ASP A 50 12.33 -4.38 13.40
N GLU A 51 12.68 -5.24 14.35
CA GLU A 51 12.03 -6.53 14.55
C GLU A 51 10.59 -6.41 15.07
N GLU A 52 10.30 -5.45 15.95
CA GLU A 52 8.95 -5.21 16.45
C GLU A 52 8.06 -4.54 15.41
N LEU A 53 8.61 -3.61 14.64
CA LEU A 53 7.92 -2.93 13.55
C LEU A 53 7.56 -3.91 12.43
N GLU A 54 8.43 -4.87 12.12
CA GLU A 54 8.17 -5.92 11.13
C GLU A 54 7.06 -6.91 11.55
N LYS A 55 6.75 -7.00 12.85
CA LYS A 55 5.62 -7.82 13.35
C LYS A 55 4.27 -7.11 13.21
N LEU A 56 4.26 -5.81 12.92
CA LEU A 56 3.03 -5.06 12.78
C LEU A 56 2.33 -5.43 11.48
N ASN A 57 1.03 -5.73 11.56
CA ASN A 57 0.22 -5.86 10.36
C ASN A 57 -0.17 -4.48 9.82
N PHE A 58 -0.57 -4.42 8.55
CA PHE A 58 -1.03 -3.19 7.88
C PHE A 58 -2.00 -2.31 8.71
N ASN A 59 -2.92 -2.87 9.50
CA ASN A 59 -3.84 -2.05 10.30
C ASN A 59 -3.09 -1.36 11.43
N GLN A 60 -2.20 -2.08 12.11
CA GLN A 60 -1.37 -1.51 13.16
C GLN A 60 -0.43 -0.45 12.59
N ILE A 61 0.18 -0.72 11.44
CA ILE A 61 1.03 0.24 10.70
C ILE A 61 0.25 1.53 10.40
N THR A 62 -0.92 1.42 9.76
CA THR A 62 -1.71 2.61 9.37
C THR A 62 -2.25 3.41 10.56
N VAL A 63 -2.70 2.73 11.62
CA VAL A 63 -3.12 3.41 12.87
C VAL A 63 -1.95 4.14 13.52
N MET A 64 -0.76 3.51 13.55
CA MET A 64 0.41 4.14 14.14
C MET A 64 0.89 5.34 13.30
N MET A 65 0.87 5.25 11.97
CA MET A 65 1.17 6.39 11.11
C MET A 65 0.22 7.58 11.35
N LEU A 66 -1.07 7.31 11.55
CA LEU A 66 -2.05 8.35 11.87
C LEU A 66 -1.78 8.95 13.26
N ALA A 67 -1.52 8.12 14.27
CA ALA A 67 -1.23 8.57 15.63
C ALA A 67 0.05 9.42 15.72
N LEU A 68 1.02 9.15 14.85
CA LEU A 68 2.27 9.91 14.73
C LEU A 68 2.15 11.13 13.79
N ASN A 69 0.97 11.44 13.26
CA ASN A 69 0.72 12.50 12.28
C ASN A 69 1.59 12.39 11.01
N LEU A 70 2.02 11.18 10.63
CA LEU A 70 2.73 10.94 9.37
C LEU A 70 1.77 10.92 8.18
N ILE A 71 0.50 10.69 8.45
CA ILE A 71 -0.59 10.64 7.47
C ILE A 71 -1.83 11.30 8.08
N ASP A 72 -2.69 11.85 7.24
CA ASP A 72 -3.99 12.38 7.67
C ASP A 72 -5.07 11.28 7.70
N GLU A 73 -6.23 11.62 8.28
CA GLU A 73 -7.35 10.68 8.40
C GLU A 73 -7.87 10.24 7.01
N ARG A 74 -7.87 11.16 6.04
CA ARG A 74 -8.28 10.87 4.67
C ARG A 74 -7.42 9.76 4.06
N THR A 75 -6.11 9.89 4.16
CA THR A 75 -5.18 8.91 3.60
C THR A 75 -5.27 7.58 4.32
N CYS A 76 -5.44 7.60 5.65
CA CYS A 76 -5.69 6.38 6.42
C CYS A 76 -6.93 5.62 5.90
N ARG A 77 -8.04 6.33 5.65
CA ARG A 77 -9.25 5.76 5.06
C ARG A 77 -9.03 5.23 3.64
N GLU A 78 -8.28 5.95 2.80
CA GLU A 78 -7.92 5.53 1.42
C GLU A 78 -7.12 4.21 1.44
N MET A 79 -6.10 4.10 2.30
CA MET A 79 -5.31 2.87 2.47
C MET A 79 -6.15 1.68 2.95
N GLN A 80 -7.02 1.90 3.94
CA GLN A 80 -7.92 0.86 4.43
C GLN A 80 -8.91 0.40 3.35
N LYS A 81 -9.39 1.32 2.51
CA LYS A 81 -10.23 1.02 1.35
C LYS A 81 -9.49 0.16 0.33
N VAL A 82 -8.22 0.46 0.02
CA VAL A 82 -7.37 -0.36 -0.87
C VAL A 82 -7.24 -1.77 -0.31
N LYS A 83 -6.87 -1.93 0.97
CA LYS A 83 -6.74 -3.26 1.61
C LYS A 83 -8.05 -4.05 1.58
N LYS A 84 -9.17 -3.43 1.95
CA LYS A 84 -10.50 -4.07 1.96
C LYS A 84 -10.91 -4.51 0.55
N THR A 85 -10.72 -3.65 -0.44
CA THR A 85 -11.05 -3.93 -1.84
C THR A 85 -10.17 -5.04 -2.41
N ARG A 86 -8.86 -4.99 -2.13
CA ARG A 86 -7.89 -6.05 -2.47
C ARG A 86 -8.33 -7.40 -1.91
N ASN A 87 -8.62 -7.48 -0.62
CA ASN A 87 -9.03 -8.73 0.04
C ASN A 87 -10.31 -9.29 -0.57
N ARG A 88 -11.28 -8.42 -0.89
CA ARG A 88 -12.50 -8.82 -1.58
C ARG A 88 -12.18 -9.38 -2.98
N LEU A 89 -11.37 -8.69 -3.78
CA LEU A 89 -11.02 -9.12 -5.13
C LEU A 89 -10.25 -10.45 -5.13
N ILE A 90 -9.31 -10.65 -4.20
CA ILE A 90 -8.57 -11.92 -4.08
C ILE A 90 -9.50 -13.08 -3.69
N ARG A 91 -10.42 -12.87 -2.74
CA ARG A 91 -11.38 -13.90 -2.31
C ARG A 91 -12.33 -14.34 -3.43
N HIS A 92 -12.65 -13.44 -4.37
CA HIS A 92 -13.53 -13.73 -5.50
C HIS A 92 -12.78 -14.09 -6.80
N ARG A 93 -11.55 -14.63 -6.68
CA ARG A 93 -10.62 -14.95 -7.79
C ARG A 93 -11.22 -15.73 -8.97
N VAL A 94 -12.31 -16.47 -8.75
CA VAL A 94 -12.98 -17.33 -9.75
C VAL A 94 -13.85 -16.52 -10.75
N LEU A 95 -14.15 -15.25 -10.48
CA LEU A 95 -15.10 -14.44 -11.28
C LEU A 95 -14.43 -13.33 -12.13
N ILE A 96 -13.15 -13.49 -12.50
CA ILE A 96 -12.36 -12.47 -13.22
C ILE A 96 -12.39 -12.55 -14.77
N PRO A 97 -13.51 -12.81 -15.50
CA PRO A 97 -13.43 -12.62 -16.96
C PRO A 97 -13.40 -11.15 -17.39
N LYS A 98 -14.33 -10.29 -16.94
CA LYS A 98 -14.45 -8.89 -17.46
C LYS A 98 -15.06 -7.86 -16.50
N LEU A 99 -15.95 -8.27 -15.59
CA LEU A 99 -16.75 -7.37 -14.74
C LEU A 99 -15.99 -6.59 -13.65
N HIS A 100 -14.72 -6.93 -13.41
CA HIS A 100 -13.91 -6.30 -12.37
C HIS A 100 -12.73 -5.47 -12.86
N GLN A 101 -12.46 -5.42 -14.18
CA GLN A 101 -11.27 -4.72 -14.71
C GLN A 101 -11.20 -3.25 -14.28
N ARG A 102 -12.31 -2.49 -14.37
CA ARG A 102 -12.37 -1.10 -13.88
C ARG A 102 -12.08 -0.98 -12.39
N LYS A 103 -12.58 -1.92 -11.57
CA LYS A 103 -12.34 -1.91 -10.11
C LYS A 103 -10.89 -2.26 -9.78
N CYS A 104 -10.29 -3.17 -10.55
CA CYS A 104 -8.87 -3.52 -10.43
C CYS A 104 -7.99 -2.33 -10.82
N LEU A 105 -8.30 -1.68 -11.94
CA LEU A 105 -7.61 -0.48 -12.41
C LEU A 105 -7.66 0.63 -11.37
N HIS A 106 -8.87 1.02 -10.92
CA HIS A 106 -9.02 2.07 -9.91
C HIS A 106 -8.29 1.74 -8.61
N LEU A 107 -8.22 0.46 -8.21
CA LEU A 107 -7.46 0.07 -7.02
C LEU A 107 -5.96 0.30 -7.20
N ILE A 108 -5.41 -0.04 -8.37
CA ILE A 108 -3.99 0.15 -8.66
C ILE A 108 -3.68 1.65 -8.78
N GLU A 109 -4.54 2.42 -9.45
CA GLU A 109 -4.42 3.89 -9.57
C GLU A 109 -4.54 4.58 -8.21
N ASP A 110 -5.52 4.23 -7.38
CA ASP A 110 -5.66 4.73 -6.01
C ASP A 110 -4.36 4.47 -5.21
N THR A 111 -3.75 3.30 -5.41
CA THR A 111 -2.50 2.92 -4.74
C THR A 111 -1.31 3.77 -5.24
N ILE A 112 -1.18 3.93 -6.55
CA ILE A 112 -0.15 4.79 -7.17
C ILE A 112 -0.26 6.21 -6.60
N HIS A 113 -1.47 6.77 -6.59
CA HIS A 113 -1.71 8.14 -6.12
C HIS A 113 -1.36 8.35 -4.64
N ILE A 114 -1.65 7.36 -3.78
CA ILE A 114 -1.24 7.40 -2.36
C ILE A 114 0.28 7.39 -2.25
N LEU A 115 0.95 6.51 -2.99
CA LEU A 115 2.41 6.36 -2.94
C LEU A 115 3.13 7.59 -3.50
N GLU A 116 2.64 8.19 -4.59
CA GLU A 116 3.15 9.44 -5.14
C GLU A 116 3.04 10.59 -4.14
N ARG A 117 1.88 10.74 -3.47
CA ARG A 117 1.67 11.77 -2.43
C ARG A 117 2.67 11.62 -1.27
N TRP A 118 3.16 10.41 -1.03
CA TRP A 118 4.12 10.12 0.05
C TRP A 118 5.58 10.19 -0.38
N GLY A 119 5.85 10.53 -1.63
CA GLY A 119 7.19 10.67 -2.20
C GLY A 119 7.84 9.34 -2.57
N ALA A 120 7.07 8.33 -2.96
CA ALA A 120 7.64 7.17 -3.64
C ALA A 120 8.16 7.59 -5.03
N ALA A 121 9.27 7.00 -5.47
CA ALA A 121 9.86 7.19 -6.78
C ALA A 121 9.97 5.85 -7.53
#